data_AF-A0A3E0C6N4-F1
#
_entry.id   AF-A0A3E0C6N4-F1
#
_cell.length_a   1.000
_cell.length_b   1.000
_cell.length_c   1.000
_cell.angle_alpha   90.00
_cell.angle_beta   90.00
_cell.angle_gamma   90.00
#
_symmetry.space_group_name_H-M   'P 1'
#
loop_
_entity.id
_entity.type
_entity.pdbx_description
1 polymer ?
#
loop_
_entity_poly.entity_id
_entity_poly.type
_entity_poly.pdbx_seq_one_letter_code
_entity_poly.pdbx_strand_id
1 'polypeptide(L)'
;MKAVISLNTDPVIAVGDITELKQFPAFRASKLADGLQADFPMLRCPIAAEDAHFVPTGVIRYRTTFGCLPVNNLSLLTIQVQINGVQIYWLADLADPEVWATYDVWKEAGRLPILLDFDEDNERDCTFCVPEIPRQHLAFEQLRTHKGIPTADSVWKTMATLSVSGFLPRVAVSMLPDVRLERVLVNVLATKRVEPFVKSDCVA
;
A
#
# COMPACT_ATOMS: atom_id res chain seq x y z
N MET A 1 14.52 18.68 17.21
CA MET A 1 13.14 19.15 17.39
C MET A 1 12.23 17.93 17.48
N LYS A 2 11.51 17.77 18.59
CA LYS A 2 10.57 16.65 18.79
C LYS A 2 9.24 17.03 18.14
N ALA A 3 8.71 16.17 17.28
CA ALA A 3 7.39 16.33 16.70
C ALA A 3 6.33 16.30 17.82
N VAL A 4 5.45 17.29 17.83
CA VAL A 4 4.27 17.36 18.68
C VAL A 4 3.27 16.36 18.11
N ILE A 5 3.00 15.27 18.82
CA ILE A 5 1.97 14.30 18.44
C ILE A 5 0.67 14.80 19.06
N SER A 6 -0.24 15.29 18.23
CA SER A 6 -1.62 15.58 18.64
C SER A 6 -2.30 14.23 18.92
N LEU A 7 -2.76 14.03 20.16
CA LEU A 7 -3.51 12.86 20.59
C LEU A 7 -4.98 13.26 20.69
N ASN A 8 -5.72 13.20 19.58
CA ASN A 8 -7.18 13.04 19.63
C ASN A 8 -7.78 12.74 18.24
N THR A 9 -8.24 11.50 18.08
CA THR A 9 -9.37 10.95 17.29
C THR A 9 -9.11 9.44 17.23
N ASP A 10 -10.15 8.61 17.34
CA ASP A 10 -10.00 7.18 17.08
C ASP A 10 -9.23 7.01 15.75
N PRO A 11 -8.14 6.24 15.73
CA PRO A 11 -7.25 6.29 14.59
C PRO A 11 -7.94 5.65 13.41
N VAL A 12 -8.32 6.48 12.44
CA VAL A 12 -8.92 6.05 11.18
C VAL A 12 -7.89 5.19 10.46
N ILE A 13 -8.25 3.94 10.21
CA ILE A 13 -7.40 3.00 9.48
C ILE A 13 -7.51 3.38 7.99
N ALA A 14 -6.40 3.78 7.39
CA ALA A 14 -6.35 3.94 5.94
C ALA A 14 -6.41 2.56 5.27
N VAL A 15 -7.40 2.34 4.41
CA VAL A 15 -7.63 1.07 3.73
C VAL A 15 -7.49 1.25 2.23
N GLY A 16 -6.43 0.66 1.67
CA GLY A 16 -6.26 0.53 0.22
C GLY A 16 -6.88 -0.76 -0.29
N ASP A 17 -7.06 -0.88 -1.60
CA ASP A 17 -7.59 -2.07 -2.25
C ASP A 17 -6.80 -2.46 -3.50
N ILE A 18 -7.12 -3.63 -4.04
CA ILE A 18 -6.69 -4.07 -5.36
C ILE A 18 -7.88 -3.89 -6.29
N THR A 19 -7.70 -3.06 -7.32
CA THR A 19 -8.69 -2.81 -8.36
C THR A 19 -8.09 -3.07 -9.74
N GLU A 20 -8.89 -2.93 -10.79
CA GLU A 20 -8.45 -3.09 -12.17
C GLU A 20 -8.15 -1.73 -12.81
N LEU A 21 -7.15 -1.66 -13.69
CA LEU A 21 -6.80 -0.43 -14.41
C LEU A 21 -8.00 0.22 -15.12
N LYS A 22 -8.95 -0.57 -15.62
CA LYS A 22 -10.15 -0.06 -16.31
C LYS A 22 -11.03 0.83 -15.44
N GLN A 23 -10.89 0.74 -14.12
CA GLN A 23 -11.60 1.59 -13.17
C GLN A 23 -10.99 2.99 -13.05
N PHE A 24 -9.75 3.19 -13.51
CA PHE A 24 -9.14 4.51 -13.63
C PHE A 24 -9.50 5.13 -14.99
N PRO A 25 -10.38 6.14 -15.08
CA PRO A 25 -10.93 6.58 -16.38
C PRO A 25 -9.87 7.05 -17.38
N ALA A 26 -8.76 7.63 -16.90
CA ALA A 26 -7.68 8.11 -17.73
C ALA A 26 -6.65 7.04 -18.11
N PHE A 27 -6.83 5.77 -17.72
CA PHE A 27 -5.83 4.71 -17.98
C PHE A 27 -5.50 4.58 -19.47
N ARG A 28 -6.50 4.67 -20.35
CA ARG A 28 -6.32 4.54 -21.81
C ARG A 28 -5.49 5.66 -22.43
N ALA A 29 -5.47 6.83 -21.80
CA ALA A 29 -4.71 7.98 -22.26
C ALA A 29 -3.32 8.07 -21.57
N SER A 30 -3.08 7.26 -20.55
CA SER A 30 -1.87 7.31 -19.75
C SER A 30 -0.74 6.51 -20.39
N LYS A 31 0.32 7.19 -20.84
CA LYS A 31 1.56 6.54 -21.30
C LYS A 31 2.20 5.66 -20.22
N LEU A 32 1.94 5.95 -18.94
CA LEU A 32 2.43 5.13 -17.83
C LEU A 32 1.78 3.76 -17.79
N ALA A 33 0.62 3.55 -18.44
CA ALA A 33 -0.10 2.28 -18.51
C ALA A 33 0.22 1.49 -19.79
N ASP A 34 1.04 2.01 -20.71
CA ASP A 34 1.32 1.40 -22.01
C ASP A 34 1.73 -0.08 -21.89
N GLY A 35 1.07 -0.96 -22.65
CA GLY A 35 1.32 -2.39 -22.65
C GLY A 35 0.68 -3.18 -21.50
N LEU A 36 -0.02 -2.54 -20.57
CA LEU A 36 -0.86 -3.25 -19.58
C LEU A 36 -2.27 -3.48 -20.10
N GLN A 37 -2.86 -4.60 -19.68
CA GLN A 37 -4.25 -4.94 -20.00
C GLN A 37 -5.21 -4.14 -19.11
N ALA A 38 -6.47 -4.01 -19.55
CA ALA A 38 -7.47 -3.20 -18.84
C ALA A 38 -7.87 -3.80 -17.48
N ASP A 39 -7.80 -5.12 -17.35
CA ASP A 39 -8.03 -5.89 -16.13
C ASP A 39 -6.76 -6.08 -15.29
N PHE A 40 -5.64 -5.45 -15.67
CA PHE A 40 -4.40 -5.54 -14.92
C PHE A 40 -4.58 -4.95 -13.51
N PRO A 41 -4.12 -5.64 -12.45
CA PRO A 41 -4.36 -5.21 -11.08
C PRO A 41 -3.56 -3.96 -10.73
N MET A 42 -4.20 -3.05 -9.99
CA MET A 42 -3.70 -1.76 -9.54
C MET A 42 -3.95 -1.62 -8.06
N LEU A 43 -2.96 -1.10 -7.31
CA LEU A 43 -3.16 -0.71 -5.91
C LEU A 43 -3.84 0.65 -5.84
N ARG A 44 -4.94 0.76 -5.12
CA ARG A 44 -5.50 2.05 -4.72
C ARG A 44 -5.00 2.41 -3.32
N CYS A 45 -4.62 3.67 -3.14
CA CYS A 45 -4.22 4.23 -1.86
C CYS A 45 -5.10 5.44 -1.56
N PRO A 46 -5.94 5.42 -0.53
CA PRO A 46 -6.55 6.65 -0.05
C PRO A 46 -5.45 7.57 0.51
N ILE A 47 -5.55 8.86 0.22
CA ILE A 47 -4.72 9.92 0.78
C ILE A 47 -5.62 10.92 1.47
N ALA A 48 -5.48 11.00 2.80
CA ALA A 48 -6.21 11.98 3.61
C ALA A 48 -5.86 13.41 3.17
N ALA A 49 -6.81 14.34 3.30
CA ALA A 49 -6.62 15.73 2.90
C ALA A 49 -5.39 16.38 3.60
N GLU A 50 -5.16 16.03 4.87
CA GLU A 50 -3.99 16.48 5.63
C GLU A 50 -2.65 16.01 5.05
N ASP A 51 -2.64 14.91 4.29
CA ASP A 51 -1.43 14.30 3.72
C ASP A 51 -1.19 14.65 2.26
N ALA A 52 -2.21 15.19 1.58
CA ALA A 52 -2.16 15.45 0.15
C ALA A 52 -1.01 16.37 -0.27
N HIS A 53 -0.65 17.35 0.59
CA HIS A 53 0.41 18.31 0.30
C HIS A 53 1.82 17.68 0.29
N PHE A 54 2.02 16.52 0.92
CA PHE A 54 3.28 15.80 0.86
C PHE A 54 3.45 15.03 -0.47
N VAL A 55 2.35 14.68 -1.14
CA VAL A 55 2.41 13.96 -2.41
C VAL A 55 2.81 14.92 -3.53
N PRO A 56 3.91 14.67 -4.26
CA PRO A 56 4.39 15.57 -5.32
C PRO A 56 3.51 15.51 -6.58
N THR A 57 3.36 16.64 -7.26
CA THR A 57 2.65 16.76 -8.57
C THR A 57 3.60 16.92 -9.77
N GLY A 58 4.91 16.98 -9.53
CA GLY A 58 5.94 17.25 -10.54
C GLY A 58 6.74 16.01 -10.93
N VAL A 59 8.06 16.15 -11.05
CA VAL A 59 8.96 15.02 -11.30
C VAL A 59 8.90 14.05 -10.12
N ILE A 60 8.45 12.83 -10.40
CA ILE A 60 8.31 11.78 -9.39
C ILE A 60 9.49 10.81 -9.50
N ARG A 61 10.17 10.60 -8.38
CA ARG A 61 11.09 9.47 -8.20
C ARG A 61 10.43 8.46 -7.29
N TYR A 62 10.34 7.22 -7.75
CA TYR A 62 9.84 6.12 -6.96
C TYR A 62 10.92 5.08 -6.67
N ARG A 63 10.80 4.43 -5.52
CA ARG A 63 11.44 3.15 -5.25
C ARG A 63 10.45 2.24 -4.57
N THR A 64 10.39 1.00 -5.02
CA THR A 64 9.49 -0.02 -4.50
C THR A 64 10.27 -1.16 -3.88
N THR A 65 9.82 -1.65 -2.74
CA THR A 65 10.32 -2.87 -2.11
C THR A 65 9.17 -3.72 -1.60
N PHE A 66 9.39 -5.03 -1.59
CA PHE A 66 8.50 -6.00 -0.99
C PHE A 66 9.25 -6.68 0.15
N GLY A 67 8.57 -6.92 1.25
CA GLY A 67 9.16 -7.56 2.42
C GLY A 67 8.14 -8.37 3.20
N CYS A 68 8.64 -9.20 4.10
CA CYS A 68 7.81 -9.91 5.07
C CYS A 68 8.05 -9.31 6.45
N LEU A 69 6.97 -9.01 7.16
CA LEU A 69 7.01 -8.53 8.53
C LEU A 69 6.36 -9.58 9.45
N PRO A 70 7.15 -10.32 10.24
CA PRO A 70 6.60 -11.24 11.25
C PRO A 70 6.05 -10.45 12.44
N VAL A 71 4.79 -10.71 12.82
CA VAL A 71 4.09 -10.07 13.94
C VAL A 71 3.22 -11.10 14.64
N ASN A 72 3.43 -11.35 15.93
CA ASN A 72 2.59 -12.24 16.76
C ASN A 72 2.28 -13.61 16.11
N ASN A 73 3.32 -14.30 15.60
CA ASN A 73 3.23 -15.57 14.86
C ASN A 73 2.51 -15.50 13.50
N LEU A 74 2.13 -14.31 13.04
CA LEU A 74 1.67 -14.04 11.70
C LEU A 74 2.81 -13.49 10.86
N SER A 75 2.72 -13.68 9.55
CA SER A 75 3.60 -13.04 8.58
C SER A 75 2.74 -12.15 7.70
N LEU A 76 3.06 -10.86 7.67
CA LEU A 76 2.40 -9.91 6.78
C LEU A 76 3.31 -9.62 5.58
N LEU A 77 2.72 -9.54 4.39
CA LEU A 77 3.39 -8.93 3.26
C LEU A 77 3.40 -7.41 3.49
N THR A 78 4.56 -6.80 3.30
CA THR A 78 4.71 -5.35 3.23
C THR A 78 5.05 -4.97 1.81
N ILE A 79 4.22 -4.11 1.21
CA ILE A 79 4.52 -3.43 -0.04
C ILE A 79 4.91 -2.02 0.34
N GLN A 80 6.11 -1.59 -0.01
CA GLN A 80 6.63 -0.28 0.37
C GLN A 80 7.00 0.49 -0.88
N VAL A 81 6.45 1.69 -1.01
CA VAL A 81 6.75 2.58 -2.14
C VAL A 81 7.13 3.94 -1.56
N GLN A 82 8.30 4.43 -1.92
CA GLN A 82 8.67 5.82 -1.62
C GLN A 82 8.55 6.65 -2.87
N ILE A 83 7.75 7.70 -2.80
CA ILE A 83 7.49 8.70 -3.83
C ILE A 83 8.05 10.02 -3.32
N ASN A 84 9.23 10.41 -3.81
CA ASN A 84 10.00 11.54 -3.26
C ASN A 84 10.10 11.47 -1.72
N GLY A 85 9.56 12.44 -0.99
CA GLY A 85 9.59 12.50 0.47
C GLY A 85 8.53 11.67 1.19
N VAL A 86 7.63 10.99 0.46
CA VAL A 86 6.53 10.21 1.06
C VAL A 86 6.79 8.73 0.91
N GLN A 87 6.72 7.98 2.00
CA GLN A 87 6.76 6.52 1.96
C GLN A 87 5.40 5.93 2.32
N ILE A 88 4.89 5.05 1.48
CA ILE A 88 3.59 4.41 1.61
C ILE A 88 3.83 2.92 1.86
N TYR A 89 3.22 2.41 2.92
CA TYR A 89 3.16 1.00 3.25
C TYR A 89 1.77 0.46 2.95
N TRP A 90 1.70 -0.73 2.38
CA TRP A 90 0.51 -1.59 2.46
C TRP A 90 0.86 -2.83 3.25
N LEU A 91 0.03 -3.12 4.25
CA LEU A 91 0.04 -4.35 5.02
C LEU A 91 -0.98 -5.31 4.39
N ALA A 92 -0.53 -6.48 3.98
CA ALA A 92 -1.39 -7.49 3.38
C ALA A 92 -1.19 -8.85 4.05
N ASP A 93 -2.23 -9.68 4.03
CA ASP A 93 -2.17 -11.06 4.49
C ASP A 93 -1.26 -11.88 3.57
N LEU A 94 -0.11 -12.33 4.08
CA LEU A 94 0.81 -13.16 3.31
C LEU A 94 0.21 -14.56 3.02
N ALA A 95 -0.83 -14.98 3.73
CA ALA A 95 -1.51 -16.26 3.50
C ALA A 95 -2.70 -16.14 2.54
N ASP A 96 -2.97 -14.97 1.97
CA ASP A 96 -4.11 -14.75 1.08
C ASP A 96 -3.76 -15.08 -0.39
N PRO A 97 -4.47 -16.03 -1.04
CA PRO A 97 -4.28 -16.32 -2.46
C PRO A 97 -4.50 -15.12 -3.39
N GLU A 98 -5.38 -14.17 -3.06
CA GLU A 98 -5.64 -12.97 -3.85
C GLU A 98 -4.40 -12.06 -3.90
N VAL A 99 -3.71 -11.92 -2.77
CA VAL A 99 -2.44 -11.18 -2.67
C VAL A 99 -1.37 -11.82 -3.55
N TRP A 100 -1.23 -13.16 -3.49
CA TRP A 100 -0.24 -13.87 -4.30
C TRP A 100 -0.54 -13.83 -5.79
N ALA A 101 -1.80 -14.05 -6.19
CA ALA A 101 -2.19 -13.99 -7.59
C ALA A 101 -1.90 -12.60 -8.18
N THR A 102 -2.19 -11.55 -7.40
CA THR A 102 -1.91 -10.18 -7.81
C THR A 102 -0.41 -9.89 -7.87
N TYR A 103 0.34 -10.31 -6.85
CA TYR A 103 1.80 -10.16 -6.81
C TYR A 103 2.48 -10.84 -8.01
N ASP A 104 2.04 -12.06 -8.37
CA ASP A 104 2.59 -12.82 -9.49
C ASP A 104 2.40 -12.04 -10.81
N VAL A 105 1.22 -11.42 -11.03
CA VAL A 105 0.94 -10.59 -12.22
C VAL A 105 1.83 -9.34 -12.27
N TRP A 106 1.96 -8.62 -11.15
CA TRP A 106 2.87 -7.46 -11.08
C TRP A 106 4.31 -7.84 -11.38
N LYS A 107 4.76 -8.95 -10.79
CA LYS A 107 6.13 -9.42 -10.90
C LYS A 107 6.46 -9.87 -12.31
N GLU A 108 5.57 -10.59 -12.98
CA GLU A 108 5.73 -11.00 -14.38
C GLU A 108 5.89 -9.77 -15.30
N ALA A 109 5.04 -8.76 -15.10
CA ALA A 109 5.12 -7.50 -15.84
C ALA A 109 6.34 -6.64 -15.42
N GLY A 110 6.89 -6.85 -14.22
CA GLY A 110 7.88 -5.98 -13.58
C GLY A 110 7.32 -4.59 -13.28
N ARG A 111 6.00 -4.47 -13.07
CA ARG A 111 5.29 -3.21 -12.93
C ARG A 111 4.22 -3.27 -11.86
N LEU A 112 4.15 -2.23 -11.04
CA LEU A 112 3.17 -2.07 -9.97
C LEU A 112 2.38 -0.77 -10.19
N PRO A 113 1.21 -0.80 -10.84
CA PRO A 113 0.36 0.37 -10.98
C PRO A 113 -0.25 0.76 -9.64
N ILE A 114 -0.24 2.05 -9.34
CA ILE A 114 -0.74 2.63 -8.09
C ILE A 114 -1.57 3.86 -8.43
N LEU A 115 -2.77 3.93 -7.86
CA LEU A 115 -3.62 5.11 -7.86
C LEU A 115 -3.63 5.70 -6.44
N LEU A 116 -3.07 6.89 -6.30
CA LEU A 116 -3.22 7.70 -5.11
C LEU A 116 -4.51 8.51 -5.26
N ASP A 117 -5.46 8.23 -4.39
CA ASP A 117 -6.81 8.76 -4.45
C ASP A 117 -6.98 9.76 -3.31
N PHE A 118 -7.12 11.03 -3.65
CA PHE A 118 -7.24 12.08 -2.65
C PHE A 118 -8.71 12.28 -2.32
N ASP A 119 -8.99 12.61 -1.06
CA ASP A 119 -10.36 12.90 -0.61
C ASP A 119 -11.02 14.02 -1.44
N GLU A 120 -12.35 13.97 -1.60
CA GLU A 120 -13.13 14.83 -2.51
C GLU A 120 -12.99 16.34 -2.21
N ASP A 121 -12.61 16.69 -0.98
CA ASP A 121 -12.34 18.06 -0.55
C ASP A 121 -10.99 18.61 -1.08
N ASN A 122 -10.19 17.79 -1.76
CA ASN A 122 -8.95 18.20 -2.41
C ASN A 122 -9.18 18.47 -3.91
N GLU A 123 -8.77 19.64 -4.42
CA GLU A 123 -8.80 19.96 -5.86
C GLU A 123 -7.91 19.02 -6.73
N ARG A 124 -7.29 17.99 -6.14
CA ARG A 124 -6.53 16.95 -6.83
C ARG A 124 -7.37 15.69 -6.97
N ASP A 125 -7.79 15.37 -8.19
CA ASP A 125 -8.62 14.18 -8.44
C ASP A 125 -7.90 12.87 -8.06
N CYS A 126 -6.68 12.64 -8.55
CA CYS A 126 -5.86 11.46 -8.23
C CYS A 126 -4.46 11.58 -8.84
N THR A 127 -3.50 10.80 -8.32
CA THR A 127 -2.17 10.63 -8.93
C THR A 127 -1.97 9.18 -9.31
N PHE A 128 -1.79 8.90 -10.60
CA PHE A 128 -1.47 7.57 -11.11
C PHE A 128 0.03 7.43 -11.36
N CYS A 129 0.64 6.38 -10.82
CA CYS A 129 2.04 6.04 -11.08
C CYS A 129 2.21 4.54 -11.32
N VAL A 130 3.27 4.17 -12.05
CA VAL A 130 3.56 2.75 -12.33
C VAL A 130 5.03 2.44 -12.06
N PRO A 131 5.43 2.33 -10.78
CA PRO A 131 6.77 1.89 -10.43
C PRO A 131 7.20 0.59 -11.11
N GLU A 132 8.47 0.56 -11.50
CA GLU A 132 9.14 -0.69 -11.87
C GLU A 132 9.43 -1.52 -10.61
N ILE A 133 9.26 -2.84 -10.73
CA ILE A 133 9.56 -3.78 -9.66
C ILE A 133 10.45 -4.91 -10.16
N PRO A 134 11.34 -5.46 -9.31
CA PRO A 134 12.24 -6.51 -9.73
C PRO A 134 11.47 -7.80 -10.02
N ARG A 135 11.78 -8.45 -11.15
CA ARG A 135 11.21 -9.74 -11.53
C ARG A 135 11.91 -10.94 -10.88
N GLN A 136 13.03 -10.69 -10.19
CA GLN A 136 13.83 -11.73 -9.54
C GLN A 136 13.10 -12.31 -8.32
N HIS A 137 13.43 -13.56 -7.97
CA HIS A 137 12.90 -14.22 -6.78
C HIS A 137 13.39 -13.52 -5.51
N LEU A 138 12.44 -13.13 -4.65
CA LEU A 138 12.67 -12.52 -3.35
C LEU A 138 12.56 -13.58 -2.25
N ALA A 139 13.32 -13.42 -1.17
CA ALA A 139 13.43 -14.45 -0.13
C ALA A 139 12.07 -14.79 0.53
N PHE A 140 11.18 -13.81 0.68
CA PHE A 140 9.86 -14.04 1.31
C PHE A 140 8.94 -14.92 0.47
N GLU A 141 9.17 -15.10 -0.83
CA GLU A 141 8.32 -15.93 -1.68
C GLU A 141 8.32 -17.40 -1.26
N GLN A 142 9.37 -17.85 -0.57
CA GLN A 142 9.44 -19.19 0.02
C GLN A 142 8.37 -19.40 1.11
N LEU A 143 7.90 -18.32 1.73
CA LEU A 143 6.90 -18.34 2.80
C LEU A 143 5.48 -18.58 2.27
N ARG A 144 5.25 -18.59 0.95
CA ARG A 144 3.97 -18.97 0.33
C ARG A 144 3.49 -20.36 0.75
N THR A 145 4.42 -21.23 1.16
CA THR A 145 4.15 -22.62 1.57
C THR A 145 3.98 -22.80 3.09
N HIS A 146 3.92 -21.72 3.88
CA HIS A 146 3.85 -21.82 5.33
C HIS A 146 2.58 -22.57 5.78
N LYS A 147 2.75 -23.51 6.72
CA LYS A 147 1.65 -24.36 7.23
C LYS A 147 0.82 -23.59 8.25
N GLY A 148 -0.49 -23.53 8.02
CA GLY A 148 -1.45 -22.89 8.92
C GLY A 148 -1.92 -21.55 8.38
N ILE A 149 -3.16 -21.53 7.88
CA ILE A 149 -3.83 -20.31 7.41
C ILE A 149 -4.41 -19.62 8.65
N PRO A 150 -3.94 -18.42 9.04
CA PRO A 150 -4.48 -17.73 10.21
C PRO A 150 -5.94 -17.32 10.00
N THR A 151 -6.69 -17.07 11.08
CA THR A 151 -8.06 -16.57 10.92
C THR A 151 -8.06 -15.16 10.36
N ALA A 152 -9.01 -14.84 9.46
CA ALA A 152 -9.11 -13.50 8.86
C ALA A 152 -9.24 -12.39 9.92
N ASP A 153 -9.97 -12.63 11.02
CA ASP A 153 -10.08 -11.73 12.17
C ASP A 153 -8.73 -11.44 12.83
N SER A 154 -7.92 -12.49 13.09
CA SER A 154 -6.60 -12.30 13.71
C SER A 154 -5.63 -11.53 12.81
N VAL A 155 -5.71 -11.74 11.49
CA VAL A 155 -4.90 -11.00 10.52
C VAL A 155 -5.35 -9.55 10.44
N TRP A 156 -6.66 -9.30 10.31
CA TRP A 156 -7.24 -7.96 10.30
C TRP A 156 -6.82 -7.16 11.53
N LYS A 157 -7.07 -7.68 12.74
CA LYS A 157 -6.70 -7.03 14.00
C LYS A 157 -5.22 -6.69 14.07
N THR A 158 -4.37 -7.58 13.55
CA THR A 158 -2.92 -7.35 13.53
C THR A 158 -2.54 -6.24 12.56
N MET A 159 -3.08 -6.25 11.34
CA MET A 159 -2.84 -5.20 10.34
C MET A 159 -3.37 -3.84 10.81
N ALA A 160 -4.60 -3.80 11.31
CA ALA A 160 -5.24 -2.62 11.89
C ALA A 160 -4.41 -2.03 13.03
N THR A 161 -4.07 -2.86 14.03
CA THR A 161 -3.25 -2.41 15.18
C THR A 161 -1.90 -1.88 14.73
N LEU A 162 -1.22 -2.58 13.82
CA LEU A 162 0.09 -2.16 13.34
C LEU A 162 0.02 -0.84 12.56
N SER A 163 -1.02 -0.66 11.75
CA SER A 163 -1.19 0.55 10.92
C SER A 163 -1.27 1.83 11.75
N VAL A 164 -1.91 1.77 12.91
CA VAL A 164 -2.13 2.92 13.79
C VAL A 164 -1.11 3.02 14.94
N SER A 165 -0.28 2.00 15.14
CA SER A 165 0.70 1.94 16.25
C SER A 165 1.80 2.99 16.18
N GLY A 166 2.02 3.60 15.01
CA GLY A 166 3.17 4.47 14.74
C GLY A 166 4.51 3.74 14.71
N PHE A 167 4.55 2.40 14.79
CA PHE A 167 5.77 1.61 14.75
C PHE A 167 6.49 1.78 13.40
N LEU A 168 5.78 1.55 12.28
CA LEU A 168 6.37 1.64 10.94
C LEU A 168 6.92 3.04 10.63
N PRO A 169 6.20 4.15 10.88
CA PRO A 169 6.77 5.49 10.75
C PRO A 169 8.05 5.75 11.55
N ARG A 170 8.20 5.14 12.75
CA ARG A 170 9.37 5.35 13.61
C ARG A 170 10.63 4.62 13.12
N VAL A 171 10.45 3.49 12.44
CA VAL A 171 11.56 2.66 11.94
C VAL A 171 11.81 2.85 10.44
N ALA A 172 10.97 3.62 9.75
CA ALA A 172 11.11 3.90 8.34
C ALA A 172 12.41 4.67 8.06
N VAL A 173 13.10 4.23 7.02
CA VAL A 173 14.32 4.86 6.51
C VAL A 173 14.10 5.14 5.04
N SER A 174 14.57 6.30 4.58
CA SER A 174 14.49 6.65 3.17
C SER A 174 15.15 5.57 2.30
N MET A 175 14.37 5.05 1.36
CA MET A 175 14.80 4.16 0.29
C MET A 175 15.53 4.92 -0.82
N LEU A 176 15.39 6.25 -0.87
CA LEU A 176 16.07 7.13 -1.81
C LEU A 176 17.24 7.85 -1.09
N PRO A 177 18.51 7.52 -1.39
CA PRO A 177 19.67 7.99 -0.60
C PRO A 177 19.80 9.51 -0.46
N ASP A 178 19.31 10.26 -1.43
CA ASP A 178 19.41 11.71 -1.55
C ASP A 178 18.10 12.44 -1.25
N VAL A 179 17.06 11.72 -0.81
CA VAL A 179 15.76 12.30 -0.51
C VAL A 179 15.44 12.10 0.97
N ARG A 180 15.10 13.20 1.65
CA ARG A 180 14.66 13.16 3.05
C ARG A 180 13.24 12.60 3.12
N LEU A 181 13.00 11.71 4.07
CA LEU A 181 11.67 11.23 4.39
C LEU A 181 10.90 12.29 5.19
N GLU A 182 9.75 12.70 4.67
CA GLU A 182 8.88 13.76 5.22
C GLU A 182 7.62 13.17 5.86
N ARG A 183 7.04 12.14 5.23
CA ARG A 183 5.81 11.49 5.70
C ARG A 183 5.85 9.99 5.44
N VAL A 184 5.26 9.23 6.36
CA VAL A 184 5.04 7.78 6.22
C VAL A 184 3.56 7.52 6.37
N LEU A 185 2.97 6.91 5.34
CA LEU A 185 1.57 6.50 5.30
C LEU A 185 1.52 4.98 5.43
N VAL A 186 0.62 4.47 6.26
CA VAL A 186 0.44 3.03 6.46
C VAL A 186 -1.00 2.66 6.16
N ASN A 187 -1.17 1.79 5.18
CA ASN A 187 -2.46 1.30 4.74
C ASN A 187 -2.59 -0.18 5.07
N VAL A 188 -3.81 -0.61 5.34
CA VAL A 188 -4.19 -2.02 5.27
C VAL A 188 -4.68 -2.30 3.85
N LEU A 189 -4.24 -3.41 3.25
CA LEU A 189 -4.73 -3.85 1.96
C LEU A 189 -5.99 -4.70 2.16
N ALA A 190 -7.13 -4.18 1.73
CA ALA A 190 -8.38 -4.91 1.70
C ALA A 190 -8.37 -5.93 0.55
N THR A 191 -8.52 -7.19 0.94
CA THR A 191 -8.81 -8.33 0.06
C THR A 191 -10.18 -8.89 0.42
N LYS A 192 -10.75 -9.76 -0.41
CA LYS A 192 -12.03 -10.42 -0.13
C LYS A 192 -12.04 -11.16 1.21
N ARG A 193 -10.87 -11.61 1.67
CA ARG A 193 -10.72 -12.32 2.94
C ARG A 193 -10.93 -11.42 4.15
N VAL A 194 -10.49 -10.17 4.09
CA VAL A 194 -10.57 -9.22 5.22
C VAL A 194 -11.62 -8.11 5.01
N GLU A 195 -12.23 -8.03 3.83
CA GLU A 195 -13.30 -7.08 3.48
C GLU A 195 -14.45 -7.01 4.51
N PRO A 196 -14.93 -8.12 5.12
CA PRO A 196 -16.00 -8.06 6.11
C PRO A 196 -15.68 -7.18 7.33
N PHE A 197 -14.39 -7.07 7.68
CA PHE A 197 -13.95 -6.30 8.85
C PHE A 197 -13.77 -4.81 8.53
N VAL A 198 -13.37 -4.48 7.30
CA VAL A 198 -13.29 -3.09 6.81
C VAL A 198 -14.64 -2.39 6.96
N LYS A 199 -15.72 -3.04 6.50
CA LYS A 199 -17.08 -2.48 6.53
C LYS A 199 -17.66 -2.36 7.95
N SER A 200 -17.13 -3.13 8.89
CA SER A 200 -17.58 -3.11 10.30
C SER A 200 -16.90 -2.00 11.10
N ASP A 201 -15.65 -1.68 10.78
CA ASP A 201 -14.85 -0.65 11.46
C ASP A 201 -14.99 0.75 10.83
N CYS A 202 -15.58 0.87 9.63
CA CYS A 202 -15.95 2.16 9.01
C CYS A 202 -17.33 2.70 9.46
N VAL A 203 -18.06 1.98 10.33
CA VAL A 203 -19.31 2.46 10.93
C VAL A 203 -19.04 2.88 12.37
N ALA A 204 -18.62 4.13 12.55
CA ALA A 204 -18.61 4.84 13.83
C ALA A 204 -19.09 6.28 13.62
#